data_AF-A0A9N8V6J6-F1
#
_entry.id   AF-A0A9N8V6J6-F1
#
_cell.length_a   1.000
_cell.length_b   1.000
_cell.length_c   1.000
_cell.angle_alpha   90.00
_cell.angle_beta   90.00
_cell.angle_gamma   90.00
#
_symmetry.space_group_name_H-M   'P 1'
#
loop_
_entity.id
_entity.type
_entity.pdbx_description
1 polymer ?
#
loop_
_entity_poly.entity_id
_entity_poly.type
_entity_poly.pdbx_seq_one_letter_code
_entity_poly.pdbx_strand_id
1 'polypeptide(L)'
;MRSNAFDPVMSVVHTMSEERAIEELIDAISNLYASPQLTSYYLDHFKQKAKNNVLNQGAPETVKHVERACKELGIRDVTRFYQVESDYYEWELQRRAFRLLAPSKKHLCKSVIFENTHSTHDSIDDPNNSRYYCVIIQYIASINTQKLMNFVRALSDKKISKKHYNFRLAPSEKSLELTGFENGGVSPIGMKYPIPIILSKNILSLQPPVFYLGAGHVDWKLALSVADFVEKTHCYLADLS
;
A
#
# COMPACT_ATOMS: atom_id res chain seq x y z
N MET A 1 -2.65 34.29 47.47
CA MET A 1 -2.70 33.65 46.14
C MET A 1 -1.35 33.02 45.87
N ARG A 2 -1.21 31.69 46.05
CA ARG A 2 0.02 30.99 45.65
C ARG A 2 -0.16 30.60 44.18
N SER A 3 0.75 31.09 43.34
CA SER A 3 0.85 30.72 41.93
C SER A 3 1.21 29.24 41.82
N ASN A 4 0.38 28.45 41.14
CA ASN A 4 0.75 27.11 40.69
C ASN A 4 1.85 27.26 39.64
N ALA A 5 3.10 27.04 40.05
CA ALA A 5 4.21 26.86 39.11
C ALA A 5 3.94 25.57 38.33
N PHE A 6 3.88 25.68 37.00
CA PHE A 6 3.79 24.56 36.08
C PHE A 6 5.08 23.75 36.21
N ASP A 7 5.01 22.49 36.65
CA ASP A 7 6.17 21.62 36.81
C ASP A 7 6.36 20.78 35.53
N PRO A 8 7.31 21.14 34.66
CA PRO A 8 7.48 20.51 33.34
C PRO A 8 7.92 19.04 33.43
N VAL A 9 8.45 18.59 34.56
CA VAL A 9 8.88 17.18 34.73
C VAL A 9 7.69 16.26 34.93
N MET A 10 6.69 16.70 35.71
CA MET A 10 5.43 15.96 35.91
C MET A 10 4.63 15.85 34.61
N SER A 11 4.59 16.92 33.79
CA SER A 11 3.87 16.88 32.51
C SER A 11 4.50 15.92 31.51
N VAL A 12 5.83 15.84 31.44
CA VAL A 12 6.56 14.93 30.54
C VAL A 12 6.40 13.46 30.94
N VAL A 13 6.47 13.15 32.24
CA VAL A 13 6.27 11.77 32.74
C VAL A 13 4.83 11.31 32.50
N HIS A 14 3.84 12.20 32.66
CA HIS A 14 2.44 11.88 32.40
C HIS A 14 2.21 11.58 30.91
N THR A 15 2.70 12.43 30.00
CA THR A 15 2.58 12.20 28.55
C THR A 15 3.27 10.92 28.10
N MET A 16 4.45 10.57 28.66
CA MET A 16 5.12 9.30 28.36
C MET A 16 4.30 8.08 28.82
N SER A 17 3.53 8.21 29.91
CA SER A 17 2.66 7.13 30.40
C SER A 17 1.43 6.93 29.50
N GLU A 18 0.89 8.01 28.94
CA GLU A 18 -0.26 7.99 28.02
C GLU A 18 0.11 7.44 26.65
N GLU A 19 1.25 7.86 26.08
CA GLU A 19 1.77 7.33 24.81
C GLU A 19 1.96 5.82 24.87
N ARG A 20 2.56 5.32 25.95
CA ARG A 20 2.74 3.89 26.18
C ARG A 20 1.40 3.15 26.28
N ALA A 21 0.42 3.71 27.00
CA ALA A 21 -0.90 3.09 27.11
C ALA A 21 -1.61 3.01 25.74
N ILE A 22 -1.43 4.02 24.90
CA ILE A 22 -1.96 4.04 23.52
C ILE A 22 -1.28 2.95 22.67
N GLU A 23 0.04 2.80 22.77
CA GLU A 23 0.77 1.74 22.06
C GLU A 23 0.33 0.34 22.49
N GLU A 24 0.19 0.11 23.80
CA GLU A 24 -0.30 -1.15 24.36
C GLU A 24 -1.72 -1.48 23.86
N LEU A 25 -2.60 -0.47 23.75
CA LEU A 25 -3.94 -0.63 23.20
C LEU A 25 -3.91 -0.96 21.70
N ILE A 26 -3.07 -0.29 20.91
CA ILE A 26 -2.90 -0.55 19.48
C ILE A 26 -2.42 -1.99 19.24
N ASP A 27 -1.48 -2.46 20.05
CA ASP A 27 -0.96 -3.82 19.96
C ASP A 27 -2.01 -4.84 20.39
N ALA A 28 -2.77 -4.57 21.45
CA ALA A 28 -3.88 -5.43 21.87
C ALA A 28 -4.95 -5.58 20.76
N ILE A 29 -5.33 -4.48 20.10
CA ILE A 29 -6.26 -4.51 18.97
C ILE A 29 -5.67 -5.32 17.80
N SER A 30 -4.40 -5.10 17.48
CA SER A 30 -3.72 -5.82 16.39
C SER A 30 -3.67 -7.34 16.67
N ASN A 31 -3.39 -7.72 17.91
CA ASN A 31 -3.36 -9.13 18.35
C ASN A 31 -4.75 -9.77 18.31
N LEU A 32 -5.80 -9.00 18.66
CA LEU A 32 -7.18 -9.48 18.58
C LEU A 32 -7.54 -9.86 17.13
N TYR A 33 -7.18 -9.00 16.17
CA TYR A 33 -7.37 -9.27 14.74
C TYR A 33 -6.58 -10.49 14.23
N ALA A 34 -5.44 -10.80 14.83
CA ALA A 34 -4.65 -11.98 14.50
C ALA A 34 -5.22 -13.30 15.06
N SER A 35 -6.26 -13.25 15.90
CA SER A 35 -6.93 -14.47 16.37
C SER A 35 -7.67 -15.17 15.20
N PRO A 36 -7.60 -16.51 15.07
CA PRO A 36 -8.22 -17.23 13.95
C PRO A 36 -9.73 -17.00 13.84
N GLN A 37 -10.43 -17.00 14.98
CA GLN A 37 -11.88 -16.80 15.02
C GLN A 37 -12.24 -15.40 14.51
N LEU A 38 -11.59 -14.35 15.04
CA LEU A 38 -11.90 -12.99 14.59
C LEU A 38 -11.46 -12.75 13.14
N THR A 39 -10.34 -13.33 12.71
CA THR A 39 -9.90 -13.26 11.30
C THR A 39 -10.99 -13.77 10.37
N SER A 40 -11.60 -14.93 10.67
CA SER A 40 -12.69 -15.46 9.84
C SER A 40 -13.88 -14.51 9.79
N TYR A 41 -14.36 -14.05 10.95
CA TYR A 41 -15.48 -13.11 11.02
C TYR A 41 -15.18 -11.80 10.29
N TYR A 42 -13.96 -11.28 10.43
CA TYR A 42 -13.52 -10.09 9.74
C TYR A 42 -13.55 -10.26 8.23
N LEU A 43 -13.02 -11.36 7.70
CA LEU A 43 -12.96 -11.62 6.26
C LEU A 43 -14.36 -11.80 5.66
N ASP A 44 -15.28 -12.47 6.37
CA ASP A 44 -16.66 -12.62 5.92
C ASP A 44 -17.37 -11.26 5.87
N HIS A 45 -17.26 -10.48 6.95
CA HIS A 45 -17.80 -9.12 6.98
C HIS A 45 -17.17 -8.23 5.91
N PHE A 46 -15.86 -8.33 5.69
CA PHE A 46 -15.14 -7.59 4.65
C PHE A 46 -15.70 -7.91 3.26
N LYS A 47 -15.86 -9.19 2.92
CA LYS A 47 -16.41 -9.65 1.63
C LYS A 47 -17.85 -9.18 1.44
N GLN A 48 -18.68 -9.26 2.47
CA GLN A 48 -20.05 -8.75 2.40
C GLN A 48 -20.08 -7.23 2.14
N LYS A 49 -19.21 -6.47 2.80
CA LYS A 49 -19.09 -5.02 2.57
C LYS A 49 -18.53 -4.69 1.19
N ALA A 50 -17.62 -5.51 0.64
CA ALA A 50 -17.08 -5.35 -0.71
C ALA A 50 -18.16 -5.50 -1.79
N LYS A 51 -18.98 -6.56 -1.71
CA LYS A 51 -20.10 -6.79 -2.63
C LYS A 51 -21.11 -5.63 -2.67
N ASN A 52 -21.35 -5.02 -1.51
CA ASN A 52 -22.30 -3.92 -1.38
C ASN A 52 -21.63 -2.53 -1.50
N ASN A 53 -20.32 -2.46 -1.76
CA ASN A 53 -19.62 -1.19 -1.89
C ASN A 53 -19.98 -0.56 -3.23
N VAL A 54 -20.49 0.68 -3.22
CA VAL A 54 -20.82 1.46 -4.41
C VAL A 54 -20.07 2.77 -4.31
N LEU A 55 -19.42 3.19 -5.40
CA LEU A 55 -18.79 4.51 -5.45
C LEU A 55 -19.85 5.60 -5.39
N ASN A 56 -19.54 6.71 -4.70
CA ASN A 56 -20.42 7.87 -4.73
C ASN A 56 -20.43 8.52 -6.13
N GLN A 57 -21.51 9.22 -6.47
CA GLN A 57 -21.64 9.86 -7.79
C GLN A 57 -20.52 10.89 -8.05
N GLY A 58 -20.07 11.56 -6.98
CA GLY A 58 -18.98 12.53 -6.99
C GLY A 58 -17.57 11.95 -7.04
N ALA A 59 -17.40 10.63 -7.18
CA ALA A 59 -16.07 10.02 -7.25
C ALA A 59 -15.31 10.59 -8.47
N PRO A 60 -14.04 10.99 -8.31
CA PRO A 60 -13.19 11.45 -9.42
C PRO A 60 -13.10 10.41 -10.53
N GLU A 61 -12.91 10.85 -11.77
CA GLU A 61 -12.84 9.94 -12.92
C GLU A 61 -11.71 8.93 -12.81
N THR A 62 -10.58 9.29 -12.19
CA THR A 62 -9.48 8.36 -11.92
C THR A 62 -9.89 7.22 -10.98
N VAL A 63 -10.74 7.48 -9.99
CA VAL A 63 -11.28 6.45 -9.08
C VAL A 63 -12.28 5.55 -9.81
N LYS A 64 -13.14 6.14 -10.63
CA LYS A 64 -14.06 5.40 -11.51
C LYS A 64 -13.30 4.52 -12.50
N HIS A 65 -12.16 4.99 -13.01
CA HIS A 65 -11.27 4.21 -13.86
C HIS A 65 -10.68 3.00 -13.11
N VAL A 66 -10.18 3.18 -11.89
CA VAL A 66 -9.70 2.07 -11.05
C VAL A 66 -10.83 1.07 -10.77
N GLU A 67 -12.05 1.53 -10.49
CA GLU A 67 -13.20 0.64 -10.32
C GLU A 67 -13.49 -0.19 -11.60
N ARG A 68 -13.44 0.43 -12.78
CA ARG A 68 -13.62 -0.28 -14.06
C ARG A 68 -12.52 -1.34 -14.25
N ALA A 69 -11.26 -0.99 -14.00
CA ALA A 69 -10.16 -1.94 -14.05
C ALA A 69 -10.33 -3.09 -13.03
N CYS A 70 -10.85 -2.83 -11.83
CA CYS A 70 -11.21 -3.89 -10.88
C CYS A 70 -12.31 -4.82 -11.41
N LYS A 71 -13.27 -4.32 -12.21
CA LYS A 71 -14.31 -5.15 -12.85
C LYS A 71 -13.69 -6.02 -13.93
N GLU A 72 -12.84 -5.45 -14.77
CA GLU A 72 -12.12 -6.16 -15.84
C GLU A 72 -11.21 -7.27 -15.28
N LEU A 73 -10.56 -7.03 -14.15
CA LEU A 73 -9.75 -8.03 -13.41
C LEU A 73 -10.59 -9.06 -12.64
N GLY A 74 -11.92 -8.90 -12.56
CA GLY A 74 -12.78 -9.81 -11.81
C GLY A 74 -12.62 -9.73 -10.28
N ILE A 75 -12.13 -8.60 -9.74
CA ILE A 75 -11.91 -8.38 -8.29
C ILE A 75 -12.86 -7.35 -7.68
N ARG A 76 -13.76 -6.75 -8.47
CA ARG A 76 -14.59 -5.64 -7.98
C ARG A 76 -15.48 -6.04 -6.79
N ASP A 77 -16.03 -7.25 -6.79
CA ASP A 77 -16.94 -7.73 -5.72
C ASP A 77 -16.21 -8.13 -4.43
N VAL A 78 -14.87 -8.19 -4.47
CA VAL A 78 -13.99 -8.45 -3.32
C VAL A 78 -13.13 -7.23 -2.95
N THR A 79 -13.37 -6.09 -3.60
CA THR A 79 -12.68 -4.82 -3.35
C THR A 79 -13.60 -3.82 -2.67
N ARG A 80 -13.08 -3.11 -1.67
CA ARG A 80 -13.76 -1.99 -1.00
C ARG A 80 -13.08 -0.67 -1.35
N PHE A 81 -13.85 0.34 -1.71
CA PHE A 81 -13.39 1.71 -1.89
C PHE A 81 -13.79 2.56 -0.68
N TYR A 82 -12.86 3.42 -0.26
CA TYR A 82 -12.99 4.33 0.87
C TYR A 82 -12.64 5.73 0.40
N GLN A 83 -13.56 6.67 0.59
CA GLN A 83 -13.23 8.09 0.58
C GLN A 83 -12.69 8.48 1.95
N VAL A 84 -11.60 9.23 1.96
CA VAL A 84 -10.99 9.83 3.15
C VAL A 84 -10.99 11.35 3.03
N GLU A 85 -10.63 12.00 4.11
CA GLU A 85 -10.57 13.45 4.24
C GLU A 85 -9.36 14.02 3.45
N SER A 86 -9.44 15.27 3.02
CA SER A 86 -8.40 15.91 2.20
C SER A 86 -7.07 16.09 2.94
N ASP A 87 -7.11 16.20 4.27
CA ASP A 87 -5.95 16.30 5.16
C ASP A 87 -5.43 14.92 5.61
N TYR A 88 -5.95 13.81 5.07
CA TYR A 88 -5.61 12.45 5.47
C TYR A 88 -4.10 12.16 5.46
N TYR A 89 -3.35 12.76 4.53
CA TYR A 89 -1.89 12.59 4.44
C TYR A 89 -1.09 13.43 5.43
N GLU A 90 -1.72 14.34 6.15
CA GLU A 90 -1.11 15.13 7.24
C GLU A 90 -1.20 14.38 8.57
N TRP A 91 -2.09 13.38 8.67
CA TRP A 91 -2.32 12.64 9.91
C TRP A 91 -1.21 11.62 10.20
N GLU A 92 -1.07 11.23 11.46
CA GLU A 92 -0.26 10.07 11.81
C GLU A 92 -0.78 8.77 11.17
N LEU A 93 0.14 7.84 10.90
CA LEU A 93 -0.20 6.59 10.20
C LEU A 93 -1.20 5.74 10.99
N GLN A 94 -1.18 5.80 12.32
CA GLN A 94 -2.14 5.07 13.14
C GLN A 94 -3.56 5.63 12.98
N ARG A 95 -3.72 6.96 13.00
CA ARG A 95 -5.02 7.62 12.77
C ARG A 95 -5.58 7.28 11.38
N ARG A 96 -4.71 7.26 10.37
CA ARG A 96 -5.05 6.81 9.01
C ARG A 96 -5.60 5.38 9.00
N ALA A 97 -4.97 4.46 9.73
CA ALA A 97 -5.42 3.07 9.82
C ALA A 97 -6.80 2.97 10.47
N PHE A 98 -7.03 3.68 11.57
CA PHE A 98 -8.35 3.74 12.21
C PHE A 98 -9.42 4.30 11.28
N ARG A 99 -9.11 5.33 10.50
CA ARG A 99 -10.06 5.92 9.54
C ARG A 99 -10.53 4.93 8.48
N LEU A 100 -9.68 3.98 8.08
CA LEU A 100 -9.99 2.93 7.12
C LEU A 100 -10.56 1.66 7.76
N LEU A 101 -10.68 1.64 9.10
CA LEU A 101 -10.96 0.45 9.89
C LEU A 101 -9.97 -0.68 9.56
N ALA A 102 -8.71 -0.30 9.30
CA ALA A 102 -7.64 -1.23 9.04
C ALA A 102 -7.23 -1.91 10.37
N PRO A 103 -6.94 -3.23 10.37
CA PRO A 103 -6.57 -3.95 11.59
C PRO A 103 -5.33 -3.40 12.30
N SER A 104 -4.38 -2.84 11.54
CA SER A 104 -3.23 -2.11 12.07
C SER A 104 -2.57 -1.24 10.99
N LYS A 105 -1.67 -0.33 11.39
CA LYS A 105 -0.85 0.46 10.45
C LYS A 105 0.00 -0.39 9.49
N LYS A 106 0.25 -1.67 9.83
CA LYS A 106 0.94 -2.64 8.96
C LYS A 106 0.15 -2.93 7.67
N HIS A 107 -1.18 -2.79 7.70
CA HIS A 107 -2.05 -3.08 6.56
C HIS A 107 -2.09 -1.95 5.52
N LEU A 108 -1.60 -0.76 5.90
CA LEU A 108 -1.51 0.37 4.99
C LEU A 108 -0.29 0.19 4.09
N CYS A 109 -0.54 0.13 2.78
CA CYS A 109 0.49 -0.04 1.76
C CYS A 109 0.51 1.13 0.78
N LYS A 110 1.63 1.30 0.09
CA LYS A 110 1.82 2.25 -1.00
C LYS A 110 2.33 1.53 -2.24
N SER A 111 1.90 2.02 -3.39
CA SER A 111 2.44 1.67 -4.69
C SER A 111 3.34 2.80 -5.16
N VAL A 112 4.56 2.46 -5.56
CA VAL A 112 5.55 3.44 -6.03
C VAL A 112 6.26 2.91 -7.27
N ILE A 113 6.51 3.79 -8.23
CA ILE A 113 7.19 3.39 -9.48
C ILE A 113 8.70 3.51 -9.29
N PHE A 114 9.41 2.41 -9.53
CA PHE A 114 10.87 2.36 -9.59
C PHE A 114 11.33 2.31 -11.04
N GLU A 115 12.33 3.12 -11.37
CA GLU A 115 13.01 3.16 -12.64
C GLU A 115 14.40 2.51 -12.52
N ASN A 116 14.74 1.62 -13.45
CA ASN A 116 16.12 1.22 -13.67
C ASN A 116 16.84 2.27 -14.53
N THR A 117 17.53 3.20 -13.90
CA THR A 117 18.20 4.32 -14.61
C THR A 117 19.42 3.87 -15.42
N HIS A 118 19.88 2.63 -15.25
CA HIS A 118 20.97 2.04 -16.03
C HIS A 118 20.48 1.04 -17.08
N SER A 119 19.16 0.97 -17.30
CA SER A 119 18.57 0.18 -18.38
C SER A 119 19.16 0.58 -19.72
N THR A 120 19.38 -0.38 -20.60
CA THR A 120 19.85 -0.15 -21.98
C THR A 120 18.71 0.10 -22.96
N HIS A 121 17.47 0.10 -22.49
CA HIS A 121 16.26 0.35 -23.27
C HIS A 121 15.20 1.07 -22.44
N ASP A 122 14.19 1.60 -23.13
CA ASP A 122 13.09 2.36 -22.52
C ASP A 122 11.78 1.57 -22.38
N SER A 123 11.78 0.34 -22.90
CA SER A 123 10.60 -0.54 -22.92
C SER A 123 10.23 -1.12 -21.55
N ILE A 124 8.94 -1.44 -21.43
CA ILE A 124 8.30 -2.19 -20.33
C ILE A 124 7.72 -3.53 -20.80
N ASP A 125 8.00 -3.93 -22.04
CA ASP A 125 7.33 -5.07 -22.71
C ASP A 125 7.79 -6.42 -22.15
N ASP A 126 9.05 -6.51 -21.69
CA ASP A 126 9.57 -7.68 -20.99
C ASP A 126 9.45 -7.48 -19.47
N PRO A 127 8.51 -8.15 -18.78
CA PRO A 127 8.33 -7.98 -17.34
C PRO A 127 9.51 -8.52 -16.51
N ASN A 128 10.38 -9.36 -17.08
CA ASN A 128 11.59 -9.85 -16.41
C ASN A 128 12.78 -8.89 -16.55
N ASN A 129 12.70 -7.91 -17.44
CA ASN A 129 13.70 -6.87 -17.67
C ASN A 129 13.05 -5.54 -18.08
N SER A 130 12.01 -5.12 -17.36
CA SER A 130 11.34 -3.84 -17.63
C SER A 130 12.20 -2.66 -17.15
N ARG A 131 12.11 -1.51 -17.82
CA ARG A 131 12.71 -0.25 -17.31
C ARG A 131 12.02 0.22 -16.03
N TYR A 132 10.71 -0.03 -15.89
CA TYR A 132 9.90 0.43 -14.77
C TYR A 132 9.20 -0.72 -14.06
N TYR A 133 9.10 -0.64 -12.73
CA TYR A 133 8.34 -1.57 -11.90
C TYR A 133 7.45 -0.82 -10.93
N CYS A 134 6.19 -1.26 -10.77
CA CYS A 134 5.33 -0.81 -9.69
C CYS A 134 5.62 -1.67 -8.45
N VAL A 135 6.26 -1.08 -7.44
CA VAL A 135 6.64 -1.77 -6.20
C VAL A 135 5.61 -1.45 -5.12
N ILE A 136 5.04 -2.49 -4.51
CA ILE A 136 4.06 -2.39 -3.44
C ILE A 136 4.71 -2.79 -2.11
N ILE A 137 4.65 -1.88 -1.13
CA ILE A 137 5.22 -2.07 0.20
C ILE A 137 4.33 -1.44 1.28
N GLN A 138 4.43 -1.92 2.52
CA GLN A 138 3.77 -1.31 3.67
C GLN A 138 4.36 0.08 3.97
N TYR A 139 3.55 1.04 4.43
CA TYR A 139 4.02 2.39 4.79
C TYR A 139 5.09 2.38 5.89
N ILE A 140 5.02 1.40 6.80
CA ILE A 140 5.98 1.23 7.89
C ILE A 140 7.34 0.68 7.46
N ALA A 141 7.49 0.28 6.19
CA ALA A 141 8.69 -0.36 5.69
C ALA A 141 9.36 0.50 4.61
N SER A 142 10.68 0.31 4.47
CA SER A 142 11.50 0.90 3.42
C SER A 142 11.90 -0.16 2.39
N ILE A 143 12.15 0.28 1.16
CA ILE A 143 12.56 -0.63 0.08
C ILE A 143 14.09 -0.71 0.05
N ASN A 144 14.61 -1.92 0.19
CA ASN A 144 16.00 -2.25 -0.05
C ASN A 144 16.24 -2.38 -1.56
N THR A 145 16.79 -1.33 -2.18
CA THR A 145 17.02 -1.28 -3.63
C THR A 145 18.04 -2.31 -4.12
N GLN A 146 18.95 -2.77 -3.25
CA GLN A 146 19.88 -3.87 -3.60
C GLN A 146 19.15 -5.22 -3.63
N LYS A 147 18.18 -5.46 -2.74
CA LYS A 147 17.30 -6.65 -2.82
C LYS A 147 16.41 -6.60 -4.06
N LEU A 148 15.78 -5.46 -4.35
CA LEU A 148 15.01 -5.25 -5.59
C LEU A 148 15.84 -5.55 -6.83
N MET A 149 17.06 -5.01 -6.91
CA MET A 149 17.98 -5.26 -8.01
C MET A 149 18.35 -6.73 -8.16
N ASN A 150 18.65 -7.41 -7.04
CA ASN A 150 18.97 -8.83 -7.06
C ASN A 150 17.79 -9.69 -7.50
N PHE A 151 16.57 -9.32 -7.09
CA PHE A 151 15.33 -9.98 -7.49
C PHE A 151 15.11 -9.86 -9.00
N VAL A 152 15.08 -8.63 -9.54
CA VAL A 152 14.86 -8.42 -10.98
C VAL A 152 15.95 -9.09 -11.82
N ARG A 153 17.22 -8.99 -11.40
CA ARG A 153 18.32 -9.69 -12.09
C ARG A 153 18.14 -11.21 -12.10
N ALA A 154 17.49 -11.79 -11.08
CA ALA A 154 17.20 -13.22 -11.04
C ALA A 154 16.07 -13.63 -11.99
N LEU A 155 15.13 -12.72 -12.33
CA LEU A 155 14.06 -13.00 -13.31
C LEU A 155 14.61 -13.27 -14.72
N SER A 156 15.77 -12.71 -15.05
CA SER A 156 16.46 -12.92 -16.33
C SER A 156 17.62 -13.93 -16.24
N ASP A 157 17.58 -14.87 -15.29
CA ASP A 157 18.64 -15.86 -15.02
C ASP A 157 20.03 -15.23 -14.81
N LYS A 158 20.08 -13.97 -14.39
CA LYS A 158 21.33 -13.18 -14.27
C LYS A 158 22.11 -13.05 -15.58
N LYS A 159 21.45 -13.19 -16.74
CA LYS A 159 22.06 -13.00 -18.08
C LYS A 159 22.58 -11.57 -18.27
N ILE A 160 21.91 -10.59 -17.65
CA ILE A 160 22.30 -9.17 -17.72
C ILE A 160 23.25 -8.83 -16.56
N SER A 161 24.37 -8.18 -16.89
CA SER A 161 25.38 -7.77 -15.91
C SER A 161 24.81 -6.79 -14.88
N LYS A 162 25.26 -6.91 -13.61
CA LYS A 162 24.85 -6.07 -12.49
C LYS A 162 24.96 -4.56 -12.77
N LYS A 163 25.92 -4.13 -13.60
CA LYS A 163 26.14 -2.71 -13.92
C LYS A 163 24.96 -2.04 -14.63
N HIS A 164 24.10 -2.82 -15.28
CA HIS A 164 22.89 -2.35 -15.97
C HIS A 164 21.67 -2.20 -15.06
N TYR A 165 21.87 -2.29 -13.74
CA TYR A 165 20.80 -2.12 -12.76
C TYR A 165 21.12 -1.02 -11.76
N ASN A 166 20.28 0.01 -11.73
CA ASN A 166 20.28 1.05 -10.71
C ASN A 166 18.83 1.51 -10.49
N PHE A 167 18.16 0.90 -9.53
CA PHE A 167 16.76 1.21 -9.23
C PHE A 167 16.63 2.46 -8.37
N ARG A 168 15.90 3.45 -8.88
CA ARG A 168 15.56 4.71 -8.21
C ARG A 168 14.06 4.95 -8.26
N LEU A 169 13.53 5.73 -7.33
CA LEU A 169 12.15 6.18 -7.42
C LEU A 169 11.99 7.03 -8.68
N ALA A 170 11.00 6.73 -9.51
CA ALA A 170 10.72 7.51 -10.70
C ALA A 170 10.27 8.93 -10.29
N PRO A 171 10.63 9.97 -11.08
CA PRO A 171 10.10 11.31 -10.89
C PRO A 171 8.56 11.33 -10.93
N SER A 172 7.95 12.27 -10.21
CA SER A 172 6.49 12.39 -10.11
C SER A 172 5.82 12.52 -11.48
N GLU A 173 6.38 13.31 -12.40
CA GLU A 173 5.83 13.47 -13.74
C GLU A 173 5.85 12.15 -14.52
N LYS A 174 6.94 11.37 -14.39
CA LYS A 174 7.06 10.07 -15.04
C LYS A 174 6.12 9.05 -14.42
N SER A 175 5.96 9.05 -13.10
CA SER A 175 4.96 8.21 -12.42
C SER A 175 3.54 8.53 -12.89
N LEU A 176 3.19 9.81 -13.01
CA LEU A 176 1.89 10.25 -13.53
C LEU A 176 1.70 9.83 -14.99
N GLU A 177 2.71 10.01 -15.84
CA GLU A 177 2.68 9.59 -17.25
C GLU A 177 2.43 8.09 -17.39
N LEU A 178 3.11 7.28 -16.58
CA LEU A 178 3.06 5.82 -16.66
C LEU A 178 1.79 5.24 -16.02
N THR A 179 1.33 5.81 -14.91
CA THR A 179 0.22 5.25 -14.13
C THR A 179 -1.11 5.93 -14.41
N GLY A 180 -1.11 7.21 -14.79
CA GLY A 180 -2.31 8.05 -14.85
C GLY A 180 -2.75 8.58 -13.48
N PHE A 181 -1.95 8.39 -12.43
CA PHE A 181 -2.31 8.77 -11.06
C PHE A 181 -1.27 9.68 -10.42
N GLU A 182 -1.75 10.67 -9.67
CA GLU A 182 -0.91 11.57 -8.91
C GLU A 182 -0.31 10.92 -7.65
N ASN A 183 0.71 11.56 -7.09
CA ASN A 183 1.34 11.14 -5.85
C ASN A 183 0.32 11.00 -4.71
N GLY A 184 0.45 9.94 -3.91
CA GLY A 184 -0.53 9.61 -2.86
C GLY A 184 -1.82 8.97 -3.37
N GLY A 185 -2.11 9.04 -4.67
CA GLY A 185 -3.24 8.38 -5.32
C GLY A 185 -2.88 7.11 -6.09
N VAL A 186 -1.60 6.85 -6.34
CA VAL A 186 -1.14 5.75 -7.21
C VAL A 186 -1.76 4.42 -6.84
N SER A 187 -2.53 3.87 -7.77
CA SER A 187 -3.08 2.52 -7.72
C SER A 187 -2.27 1.58 -8.62
N PRO A 188 -1.98 0.34 -8.19
CA PRO A 188 -1.37 -0.66 -9.07
C PRO A 188 -2.38 -1.26 -10.05
N ILE A 189 -3.67 -0.95 -9.91
CA ILE A 189 -4.76 -1.41 -10.77
C ILE A 189 -5.22 -0.24 -11.64
N GLY A 190 -5.43 -0.49 -12.93
CA GLY A 190 -5.85 0.55 -13.88
C GLY A 190 -4.73 1.55 -14.23
N MET A 191 -3.46 1.12 -14.17
CA MET A 191 -2.37 1.94 -14.66
C MET A 191 -2.50 2.13 -16.18
N LYS A 192 -2.17 3.32 -16.68
CA LYS A 192 -2.20 3.65 -18.12
C LYS A 192 -1.38 2.68 -18.97
N TYR A 193 -0.22 2.26 -18.46
CA TYR A 193 0.61 1.23 -19.07
C TYR A 193 0.71 -0.01 -18.17
N PRO A 194 0.91 -1.21 -18.75
CA PRO A 194 0.96 -2.47 -17.99
C PRO A 194 2.32 -2.64 -17.29
N ILE A 195 2.65 -1.75 -16.35
CA ILE A 195 3.91 -1.81 -15.60
C ILE A 195 3.91 -3.07 -14.73
N PRO A 196 4.96 -3.92 -14.79
CA PRO A 196 5.05 -5.11 -13.96
C PRO A 196 5.01 -4.77 -12.47
N ILE A 197 4.24 -5.54 -11.71
CA ILE A 197 4.00 -5.32 -10.28
C ILE A 197 4.91 -6.24 -9.46
N ILE A 198 5.59 -5.67 -8.47
CA ILE A 198 6.36 -6.41 -7.45
C ILE A 198 5.73 -6.12 -6.09
N LEU A 199 5.18 -7.16 -5.46
CA LEU A 199 4.61 -7.12 -4.12
C LEU A 199 5.64 -7.58 -3.08
N SER A 200 5.83 -6.79 -2.03
CA SER A 200 6.67 -7.17 -0.88
C SER A 200 6.11 -8.41 -0.17
N LYS A 201 6.95 -9.43 0.06
CA LYS A 201 6.57 -10.67 0.76
C LYS A 201 6.06 -10.43 2.19
N ASN A 202 6.46 -9.34 2.85
CA ASN A 202 5.95 -9.01 4.19
C ASN A 202 4.44 -8.76 4.20
N ILE A 203 3.85 -8.38 3.06
CA ILE A 203 2.40 -8.19 2.93
C ILE A 203 1.66 -9.54 3.00
N LEU A 204 2.31 -10.65 2.61
CA LEU A 204 1.72 -11.99 2.71
C LEU A 204 1.54 -12.45 4.17
N SER A 205 2.22 -11.81 5.10
CA SER A 205 2.16 -12.11 6.54
C SER A 205 1.13 -11.28 7.32
N LEU A 206 0.35 -10.44 6.63
CA LEU A 206 -0.69 -9.65 7.26
C LEU A 206 -1.78 -10.54 7.88
N GLN A 207 -2.24 -10.14 9.06
CA GLN A 207 -3.29 -10.82 9.80
C GLN A 207 -4.31 -9.78 10.28
N PRO A 208 -5.55 -9.82 9.76
CA PRO A 208 -6.04 -10.64 8.64
C PRO A 208 -5.37 -10.30 7.29
N PRO A 209 -5.38 -11.19 6.29
CA PRO A 209 -4.66 -11.03 5.02
C PRO A 209 -5.39 -10.10 4.04
N VAL A 210 -5.59 -8.85 4.46
CA VAL A 210 -6.10 -7.74 3.63
C VAL A 210 -5.09 -6.60 3.67
N PHE A 211 -5.17 -5.70 2.69
CA PHE A 211 -4.26 -4.57 2.62
C PHE A 211 -4.94 -3.39 1.91
N TYR A 212 -4.42 -2.20 2.14
CA TYR A 212 -5.00 -0.94 1.69
C TYR A 212 -4.02 -0.18 0.80
N LEU A 213 -4.49 0.31 -0.33
CA LEU A 213 -3.70 0.98 -1.38
C LEU A 213 -4.38 2.27 -1.85
N GLY A 214 -3.67 3.06 -2.66
CA GLY A 214 -4.27 4.18 -3.40
C GLY A 214 -5.30 3.69 -4.42
N ALA A 215 -6.37 4.45 -4.61
CA ALA A 215 -7.45 4.15 -5.55
C ALA A 215 -7.56 5.15 -6.70
N GLY A 216 -6.42 5.67 -7.17
CA GLY A 216 -6.34 6.61 -8.29
C GLY A 216 -6.53 8.08 -7.91
N HIS A 217 -6.75 8.37 -6.63
CA HIS A 217 -6.86 9.72 -6.10
C HIS A 217 -6.33 9.78 -4.66
N VAL A 218 -5.79 10.93 -4.26
CA VAL A 218 -5.21 11.13 -2.91
C VAL A 218 -6.26 10.91 -1.81
N ASP A 219 -7.51 11.33 -2.03
CA ASP A 219 -8.60 11.13 -1.06
C ASP A 219 -9.32 9.79 -1.17
N TRP A 220 -8.79 8.84 -1.96
CA TRP A 220 -9.42 7.54 -2.15
C TRP A 220 -8.46 6.39 -1.92
N LYS A 221 -8.97 5.36 -1.23
CA LYS A 221 -8.27 4.13 -0.92
C LYS A 221 -9.07 2.93 -1.37
N LEU A 222 -8.39 1.90 -1.82
CA LEU A 222 -8.97 0.59 -2.08
C LEU A 222 -8.42 -0.42 -1.10
N ALA A 223 -9.21 -1.41 -0.74
CA ALA A 223 -8.78 -2.54 0.07
C ALA A 223 -9.31 -3.84 -0.53
N LEU A 224 -8.52 -4.89 -0.46
CA LEU A 224 -8.89 -6.23 -0.88
C LEU A 224 -8.02 -7.28 -0.18
N SER A 225 -8.35 -8.56 -0.38
CA SER A 225 -7.51 -9.64 0.16
C SER A 225 -6.19 -9.74 -0.60
N VAL A 226 -5.14 -10.10 0.12
CA VAL A 226 -3.81 -10.30 -0.47
C VAL A 226 -3.84 -11.46 -1.47
N ALA A 227 -4.60 -12.52 -1.17
CA ALA A 227 -4.74 -13.69 -2.04
C ALA A 227 -5.41 -13.34 -3.38
N ASP A 228 -6.55 -12.65 -3.35
CA ASP A 228 -7.28 -12.26 -4.57
C ASP A 228 -6.41 -11.34 -5.44
N PHE A 229 -5.66 -10.42 -4.83
CA PHE A 229 -4.75 -9.53 -5.57
C PHE A 229 -3.63 -10.32 -6.25
N VAL A 230 -2.93 -11.20 -5.53
CA VAL A 230 -1.84 -12.01 -6.09
C VAL A 230 -2.34 -12.93 -7.21
N GLU A 231 -3.48 -13.58 -6.99
CA GLU A 231 -4.10 -14.47 -7.97
C GLU A 231 -4.44 -13.73 -9.26
N LYS A 232 -5.06 -12.55 -9.17
CA LYS A 232 -5.62 -11.85 -10.34
C LYS A 232 -4.63 -10.94 -11.05
N THR A 233 -3.59 -10.45 -10.36
CA THR A 233 -2.56 -9.61 -10.98
C THR A 233 -1.35 -10.39 -11.45
N HIS A 234 -1.16 -11.63 -10.98
CA HIS A 234 0.05 -12.42 -11.20
C HIS A 234 1.33 -11.65 -10.87
N CYS A 235 1.27 -10.75 -9.89
CA CYS A 235 2.41 -9.93 -9.50
C CYS A 235 3.58 -10.78 -9.00
N TYR A 236 4.79 -10.26 -9.18
CA TYR A 236 5.99 -10.85 -8.62
C TYR A 236 6.03 -10.70 -7.09
N LEU A 237 6.56 -11.71 -6.39
CA LEU A 237 6.70 -11.70 -4.93
C LEU A 237 8.18 -11.61 -4.53
N ALA A 238 8.58 -10.52 -3.89
CA ALA A 238 9.98 -10.27 -3.54
C ALA A 238 10.17 -9.93 -2.06
N ASP A 239 11.27 -10.37 -1.46
CA ASP A 239 11.75 -9.83 -0.19
C ASP A 239 12.44 -8.49 -0.47
N LEU A 240 11.89 -7.41 0.11
CA LEU A 240 12.30 -6.03 -0.15
C LEU A 240 12.76 -5.29 1.12
N SER A 241 12.79 -5.95 2.27
CA SER A 241 13.21 -5.37 3.56
C SER A 241 14.66 -5.68 3.86
#